data_AF-A0A1H6AJC3-F1
#
_entry.id   AF-A0A1H6AJC3-F1
#
_cell.length_a   1.000
_cell.length_b   1.000
_cell.length_c   1.000
_cell.angle_alpha   90.00
_cell.angle_beta   90.00
_cell.angle_gamma   90.00
#
_symmetry.space_group_name_H-M   'P 1'
#
loop_
_entity.id
_entity.type
_entity.pdbx_description
1 polymer ?
#
loop_
_entity_poly.entity_id
_entity_poly.type
_entity_poly.pdbx_seq_one_letter_code
_entity_poly.pdbx_strand_id
1 'polypeptide(L)'
;MSGIFDIIASTEFRNTMYGLSIVCLILAVGVAIVAMVFYGRARETEGVPKEQEKWVLLFATWRDSLIITLLYTSESIVYRFSEFSGLSEVISGRIYLFSPVVQPVFSLITSVLIFMIVVTRVIAISRWLGSQKDTR
;
A
#
# COMPACT_ATOMS: atom_id res chain seq x y z
N MET A 1 -35.66 -6.84 -15.39
CA MET A 1 -34.52 -6.02 -15.90
C MET A 1 -34.71 -4.53 -15.62
N SER A 2 -35.91 -3.95 -15.78
CA SER A 2 -36.18 -2.53 -15.47
C SER A 2 -35.88 -2.14 -14.01
N GLY A 3 -36.32 -2.94 -13.04
CA GLY A 3 -36.14 -2.60 -11.62
C GLY A 3 -34.67 -2.54 -11.15
N ILE A 4 -33.74 -3.26 -11.79
CA ILE A 4 -32.31 -3.16 -11.44
C ILE A 4 -31.72 -1.84 -11.96
N PHE A 5 -32.12 -1.42 -13.16
CA PHE A 5 -31.72 -0.13 -13.72
C PHE A 5 -32.28 1.03 -12.89
N ASP A 6 -33.53 0.94 -12.44
CA ASP A 6 -34.14 1.95 -11.57
C ASP A 6 -33.43 2.08 -10.22
N ILE A 7 -32.96 0.96 -9.65
CA ILE A 7 -32.17 0.94 -8.41
C ILE A 7 -30.79 1.56 -8.62
N ILE A 8 -30.08 1.22 -9.70
CA ILE A 8 -28.74 1.77 -10.01
C ILE A 8 -28.83 3.27 -10.34
N ALA A 9 -29.90 3.69 -10.99
CA ALA A 9 -30.16 5.10 -11.29
C ALA A 9 -30.66 5.90 -10.08
N SER A 10 -31.02 5.24 -8.98
CA SER A 10 -31.55 5.91 -7.79
C SER A 10 -30.51 6.81 -7.11
N THR A 11 -30.98 7.95 -6.61
CA THR A 11 -30.16 8.92 -5.87
C THR A 11 -29.55 8.30 -4.60
N GLU A 12 -30.29 7.41 -3.93
CA GLU A 12 -29.82 6.72 -2.73
C GLU A 12 -28.65 5.77 -3.03
N PHE A 13 -28.73 5.02 -4.13
CA PHE A 13 -27.64 4.15 -4.58
C PHE A 13 -26.38 4.96 -4.90
N ARG A 14 -26.53 6.07 -5.65
CA ARG A 14 -25.42 6.96 -6.01
C ARG A 14 -24.73 7.56 -4.79
N ASN A 15 -25.50 8.03 -3.81
CA ASN A 15 -24.97 8.57 -2.55
C ASN A 15 -24.25 7.50 -1.71
N THR A 16 -24.78 6.27 -1.70
CA THR A 16 -24.15 5.15 -1.00
C THR A 16 -22.82 4.76 -1.65
N MET A 17 -22.78 4.65 -2.98
CA MET A 17 -21.55 4.36 -3.73
C MET A 17 -20.49 5.46 -3.52
N TYR A 18 -20.91 6.73 -3.53
CA TYR A 18 -20.02 7.85 -3.22
C TYR A 18 -19.46 7.77 -1.80
N GLY A 19 -20.29 7.47 -0.79
CA GLY A 19 -19.86 7.27 0.59
C GLY A 19 -18.84 6.14 0.74
N LEU A 20 -19.11 4.99 0.12
CA LEU A 20 -18.18 3.84 0.11
C LEU A 20 -16.85 4.20 -0.54
N SER A 21 -16.88 4.98 -1.63
CA SER A 21 -15.67 5.42 -2.31
C SER A 21 -14.75 6.24 -1.36
N ILE A 22 -15.32 7.20 -0.61
CA ILE A 22 -14.55 8.00 0.35
C ILE A 22 -13.97 7.13 1.46
N VAL A 23 -14.75 6.19 1.99
CA VAL A 23 -14.30 5.27 3.04
C VAL A 23 -13.12 4.42 2.54
N CYS A 24 -13.19 3.89 1.32
CA CYS A 24 -12.07 3.18 0.71
C CYS A 24 -10.82 4.05 0.63
N LEU A 25 -10.94 5.30 0.18
CA LEU A 25 -9.79 6.21 0.07
C LEU A 25 -9.14 6.48 1.43
N ILE A 26 -9.94 6.73 2.47
CA ILE A 26 -9.44 6.93 3.85
C ILE A 26 -8.74 5.67 4.36
N LEU A 27 -9.33 4.50 4.14
CA LEU A 27 -8.75 3.21 4.56
C LEU A 27 -7.43 2.94 3.85
N ALA A 28 -7.34 3.17 2.54
CA ALA A 28 -6.10 3.01 1.79
C ALA A 28 -4.99 3.90 2.37
N VAL A 29 -5.25 5.20 2.54
CA VAL A 29 -4.29 6.13 3.13
C VAL A 29 -3.88 5.68 4.54
N GLY A 30 -4.83 5.24 5.36
CA GLY A 30 -4.56 4.73 6.71
C GLY A 30 -3.63 3.51 6.70
N VAL A 31 -3.87 2.54 5.84
CA VAL A 31 -3.03 1.34 5.69
C VAL A 31 -1.61 1.71 5.22
N ALA A 32 -1.49 2.61 4.26
CA ALA A 32 -0.19 3.08 3.78
C ALA A 32 0.60 3.81 4.88
N ILE A 33 -0.05 4.65 5.68
CA ILE A 33 0.60 5.33 6.82
C ILE A 33 1.10 4.31 7.84
N VAL A 34 0.27 3.33 8.21
CA VAL A 34 0.68 2.26 9.13
C VAL A 34 1.92 1.53 8.59
N ALA A 35 1.91 1.13 7.32
CA ALA A 35 3.05 0.47 6.69
C ALA A 35 4.35 1.30 6.81
N MET A 36 4.27 2.61 6.59
CA MET A 36 5.43 3.51 6.66
C MET A 36 5.91 3.78 8.09
N VAL A 37 5.01 3.91 9.06
CA VAL A 37 5.37 4.11 10.48
C VAL A 37 6.20 2.94 11.01
N PHE A 38 5.85 1.70 10.64
CA PHE A 38 6.56 0.51 11.09
C PHE A 38 7.84 0.23 10.32
N TYR A 39 8.00 0.77 9.11
CA TYR A 39 9.24 0.63 8.33
C TYR A 39 10.45 1.30 9.00
N GLY A 40 10.25 2.48 9.62
CA GLY A 40 11.35 3.28 10.18
C GLY A 40 11.93 2.77 11.51
N ARG A 41 11.19 1.95 12.27
CA ARG A 41 11.47 1.71 13.71
C ARG A 41 12.44 0.58 14.05
N ALA A 42 12.88 -0.24 13.09
CA ALA A 42 13.64 -1.45 13.43
C ALA A 42 14.76 -1.75 12.42
N ARG A 43 15.59 -0.74 12.13
CA ARG A 43 16.84 -0.89 11.37
C ARG A 43 18.10 -0.85 12.23
N GLU A 44 17.94 -0.82 13.56
CA GLU A 44 19.04 -0.80 14.50
C GLU A 44 19.65 -2.20 14.61
N THR A 45 20.57 -2.53 13.69
CA THR A 45 21.49 -3.67 13.81
C THR A 45 22.75 -3.30 14.61
N GLU A 46 22.81 -2.09 15.16
CA GLU A 46 23.94 -1.63 15.97
C GLU A 46 23.98 -2.43 17.29
N GLY A 47 25.02 -3.25 17.45
CA GLY A 47 25.29 -4.00 18.68
C GLY A 47 24.80 -5.46 18.70
N VAL A 48 24.25 -5.99 17.61
CA VAL A 48 23.83 -7.40 17.55
C VAL A 48 25.05 -8.34 17.40
N PRO A 49 25.17 -9.41 18.21
CA PRO A 49 26.21 -10.41 18.04
C PRO A 49 26.17 -11.07 16.66
N LYS A 50 27.33 -11.31 16.02
CA LYS A 50 27.45 -11.90 14.66
C LYS A 50 26.64 -13.20 14.46
N GLU A 51 26.48 -14.02 15.50
CA GLU A 51 25.68 -15.25 15.43
C GLU A 51 24.16 -15.00 15.31
N GLN A 52 23.67 -13.88 15.86
CA GLN A 52 22.26 -13.51 15.86
C GLN A 52 21.88 -12.64 14.65
N GLU A 53 22.88 -12.06 13.97
CA GLU A 53 22.70 -11.20 12.80
C GLU A 53 21.87 -11.87 11.70
N LYS A 54 22.07 -13.18 11.46
CA LYS A 54 21.29 -13.97 10.49
C LYS A 54 19.78 -13.99 10.78
N TRP A 55 19.42 -14.08 12.07
CA TRP A 55 18.01 -14.13 12.50
C TRP A 55 17.38 -12.75 12.44
N VAL A 56 18.11 -11.71 12.86
CA VAL A 56 17.65 -10.32 12.73
C VAL A 56 17.42 -9.98 11.26
N LEU A 57 18.31 -10.42 10.38
CA LEU A 57 18.16 -10.24 8.94
C LEU A 57 16.94 -10.99 8.42
N LEU A 58 16.70 -12.24 8.82
CA LEU A 58 15.50 -13.00 8.44
C LEU A 58 14.20 -12.30 8.88
N PHE A 59 14.10 -11.91 10.15
CA PHE A 59 12.91 -11.23 10.69
C PHE A 59 12.69 -9.86 10.04
N ALA A 60 13.76 -9.14 9.72
CA ALA A 60 13.68 -7.90 8.96
C ALA A 60 13.15 -8.14 7.54
N THR A 61 13.60 -9.21 6.83
CA THR A 61 13.04 -9.58 5.53
C THR A 61 11.56 -9.88 5.65
N TRP A 62 11.18 -10.67 6.66
CA TRP A 62 9.78 -11.09 6.83
C TRP A 62 8.86 -9.90 7.13
N ARG A 63 9.32 -8.97 7.97
CA ARG A 63 8.63 -7.70 8.19
C ARG A 63 8.50 -6.88 6.91
N ASP A 64 9.58 -6.74 6.14
CA ASP A 64 9.56 -5.98 4.89
C ASP A 64 8.55 -6.58 3.89
N SER A 65 8.40 -7.92 3.83
CA SER A 65 7.34 -8.60 3.05
C SER A 65 5.92 -8.29 3.54
N LEU A 66 5.71 -8.16 4.86
CA LEU A 66 4.42 -7.76 5.42
C LEU A 66 4.09 -6.29 5.07
N ILE A 67 5.09 -5.41 5.12
CA ILE A 67 4.93 -4.00 4.72
C ILE A 67 4.57 -3.89 3.23
N ILE A 68 5.25 -4.66 2.36
CA ILE A 68 4.92 -4.73 0.94
C ILE A 68 3.49 -5.22 0.74
N THR A 69 3.07 -6.25 1.48
CA THR A 69 1.69 -6.77 1.42
C THR A 69 0.67 -5.70 1.84
N LEU A 70 0.95 -4.90 2.87
CA LEU A 70 0.09 -3.78 3.26
C LEU A 70 0.00 -2.72 2.17
N LEU A 71 1.10 -2.40 1.48
CA LEU A 71 1.08 -1.44 0.36
C LEU A 71 0.25 -1.96 -0.83
N TYR A 72 0.35 -3.25 -1.17
CA TYR A 72 -0.53 -3.86 -2.18
C TYR A 72 -2.00 -3.90 -1.74
N THR A 73 -2.25 -4.15 -0.45
CA THR A 73 -3.62 -4.10 0.10
C THR A 73 -4.18 -2.70 -0.03
N SER A 74 -3.39 -1.67 0.29
CA SER A 74 -3.76 -0.27 0.11
C SER A 74 -4.09 0.06 -1.34
N GLU A 75 -3.28 -0.40 -2.30
CA GLU A 75 -3.53 -0.19 -3.73
C GLU A 75 -4.83 -0.87 -4.18
N SER A 76 -5.08 -2.10 -3.74
CA SER A 76 -6.32 -2.83 -4.03
C SER A 76 -7.56 -2.08 -3.51
N ILE A 77 -7.47 -1.46 -2.33
CA ILE A 77 -8.55 -0.62 -1.79
C ILE A 77 -8.77 0.63 -2.67
N VAL A 78 -7.72 1.27 -3.17
CA VAL A 78 -7.84 2.42 -4.11
C VAL A 78 -8.44 1.98 -5.45
N TYR A 79 -8.12 0.79 -5.92
CA TYR A 79 -8.75 0.22 -7.11
C TYR A 79 -10.28 0.08 -6.91
N ARG A 80 -10.73 -0.43 -5.75
CA ARG A 80 -12.16 -0.50 -5.42
C ARG A 80 -12.82 0.88 -5.27
N PHE A 81 -12.11 1.87 -4.74
CA PHE A 81 -12.56 3.27 -4.76
C PHE A 81 -12.88 3.74 -6.19
N SER A 82 -12.02 3.42 -7.17
CA SER A 82 -12.22 3.80 -8.56
C SER A 82 -13.49 3.20 -9.14
N GLU A 83 -13.76 1.91 -8.86
CA GLU A 83 -14.99 1.23 -9.27
C GLU A 83 -16.24 1.88 -8.66
N PHE A 84 -16.25 2.15 -7.35
CA PHE A 84 -17.40 2.80 -6.69
C PHE A 84 -17.61 4.24 -7.15
N SER A 85 -16.52 4.99 -7.39
CA SER A 85 -16.58 6.34 -7.91
C SER A 85 -17.17 6.36 -9.33
N GLY A 86 -16.75 5.43 -10.19
CA GLY A 86 -17.26 5.27 -11.55
C GLY A 86 -18.76 4.93 -11.60
N LEU A 87 -19.25 4.14 -10.64
CA LEU A 87 -20.66 3.78 -10.53
C LEU A 87 -21.55 4.89 -9.98
N SER A 88 -20.99 5.84 -9.22
CA SER A 88 -21.80 6.89 -8.58
C SER A 88 -22.35 7.92 -9.56
N GLU A 89 -21.71 8.14 -10.72
CA GLU A 89 -21.97 9.24 -11.68
C GLU A 89 -22.09 10.65 -11.04
N VAL A 90 -21.82 10.78 -9.74
CA VAL A 90 -21.79 12.04 -9.03
C VAL A 90 -20.48 12.68 -9.41
N ILE A 91 -20.53 13.62 -10.37
CA ILE A 91 -19.38 14.45 -10.71
C ILE A 91 -19.03 15.25 -9.45
N SER A 92 -18.07 14.74 -8.69
CA SER A 92 -17.43 15.48 -7.63
C SER A 92 -16.80 16.72 -8.26
N GLY A 93 -17.34 17.91 -7.95
CA GLY A 93 -16.71 19.19 -8.29
C GLY A 93 -15.35 19.41 -7.60
N ARG A 94 -14.90 18.48 -6.74
CA ARG A 94 -13.60 18.51 -6.07
C ARG A 94 -12.60 17.61 -6.80
N ILE A 95 -11.57 18.24 -7.37
CA ILE A 95 -10.48 17.61 -8.14
C ILE A 95 -9.79 16.49 -7.32
N TYR A 96 -9.68 16.63 -6.00
CA TYR A 96 -9.03 15.66 -5.12
C TYR A 96 -9.77 14.32 -4.97
N LEU A 97 -11.01 14.22 -5.44
CA LEU A 97 -11.81 12.99 -5.47
C LEU A 97 -11.99 12.47 -6.90
N PHE A 98 -11.23 13.01 -7.85
CA PHE A 98 -11.31 12.61 -9.25
C PHE A 98 -10.55 11.29 -9.45
N SER A 99 -11.31 10.19 -9.42
CA SER A 99 -10.81 8.82 -9.54
C SER A 99 -9.78 8.61 -10.67
N PRO A 100 -9.97 9.14 -11.89
CA PRO A 100 -9.02 8.96 -13.00
C PRO A 100 -7.63 9.55 -12.77
N VAL A 101 -7.47 10.44 -11.79
CA VAL A 101 -6.17 10.99 -11.39
C VAL A 101 -5.67 10.33 -10.10
N VAL A 102 -6.54 10.17 -9.10
CA VAL A 102 -6.16 9.64 -7.79
C VAL A 102 -5.63 8.21 -7.89
N GLN A 103 -6.31 7.33 -8.62
CA GLN A 103 -5.91 5.93 -8.74
C GLN A 103 -4.50 5.75 -9.35
N PRO A 104 -4.20 6.27 -10.56
CA PRO A 104 -2.89 6.08 -11.16
C PRO A 104 -1.77 6.75 -10.36
N VAL A 105 -2.01 7.93 -9.78
CA VAL A 105 -1.02 8.61 -8.94
C VAL A 105 -0.72 7.80 -7.68
N PHE A 106 -1.75 7.28 -7.00
CA PHE A 106 -1.55 6.47 -5.80
C PHE A 106 -0.84 5.14 -6.11
N SER A 107 -1.23 4.46 -7.19
CA SER A 107 -0.58 3.22 -7.64
C SER A 107 0.90 3.45 -8.00
N LEU A 108 1.24 4.58 -8.62
CA LEU A 108 2.63 4.95 -8.88
C LEU A 108 3.40 5.15 -7.56
N ILE A 109 2.82 5.86 -6.60
CA ILE A 109 3.45 6.10 -5.29
C ILE A 109 3.68 4.77 -4.57
N THR A 110 2.68 3.88 -4.48
CA THR A 110 2.85 2.57 -3.82
C THR A 110 3.88 1.72 -4.53
N SER A 111 3.91 1.71 -5.86
CA SER A 111 4.93 1.01 -6.66
C SER A 111 6.34 1.50 -6.36
N VAL A 112 6.55 2.83 -6.29
CA VAL A 112 7.85 3.43 -5.94
C VAL A 112 8.26 3.05 -4.51
N LEU A 113 7.33 3.08 -3.56
CA LEU A 113 7.60 2.68 -2.17
C LEU A 113 8.00 1.21 -2.07
N ILE A 114 7.27 0.32 -2.74
CA ILE A 114 7.59 -1.13 -2.80
C ILE A 114 8.99 -1.32 -3.41
N PHE A 115 9.28 -0.66 -4.53
CA PHE A 115 10.58 -0.73 -5.18
C PHE A 115 11.72 -0.30 -4.24
N MET A 116 11.56 0.82 -3.53
CA MET A 116 12.54 1.32 -2.57
C MET A 116 12.79 0.33 -1.42
N ILE A 117 11.74 -0.31 -0.91
CA ILE A 117 11.86 -1.36 0.13
C ILE A 117 12.67 -2.53 -0.40
N VAL A 118 12.34 -3.03 -1.59
CA VAL A 118 13.01 -4.17 -2.22
C VAL A 118 14.48 -3.86 -2.51
N VAL A 119 14.79 -2.70 -3.10
CA VAL A 119 16.18 -2.29 -3.39
C VAL A 119 17.02 -2.22 -2.11
N THR A 120 16.48 -1.59 -1.06
CA THR A 120 17.21 -1.50 0.20
C THR A 120 17.48 -2.88 0.79
N ARG A 121 16.54 -3.81 0.61
CA ARG A 121 16.66 -5.20 1.05
C ARG A 121 17.74 -5.97 0.30
N VAL A 122 17.76 -5.85 -1.03
CA VAL A 122 18.80 -6.47 -1.88
C VAL A 122 20.18 -5.99 -1.44
N ILE A 123 20.36 -4.68 -1.25
CA ILE A 123 21.63 -4.10 -0.80
C ILE A 123 22.04 -4.66 0.58
N ALA A 124 21.11 -4.75 1.53
CA ALA A 124 21.39 -5.27 2.87
C ALA A 124 21.81 -6.75 2.85
N ILE A 125 21.10 -7.59 2.10
CA ILE A 125 21.43 -9.01 1.94
C ILE A 125 22.77 -9.18 1.23
N SER A 126 23.04 -8.43 0.15
CA SER A 126 24.30 -8.51 -0.58
C SER A 126 25.49 -8.10 0.28
N ARG A 127 25.36 -7.04 1.09
CA ARG A 127 26.40 -6.64 2.05
C ARG A 127 26.68 -7.72 3.08
N TRP A 128 25.63 -8.31 3.65
CA TRP A 128 25.77 -9.40 4.62
C TRP A 128 26.42 -10.65 4.00
N LEU A 129 26.01 -11.05 2.79
CA LEU A 129 26.65 -12.18 2.09
C LEU A 129 28.13 -11.94 1.79
N GLY A 130 28.48 -10.70 1.44
CA GLY A 130 29.88 -10.28 1.23
C GLY A 130 30.71 -10.43 2.51
N SER A 131 30.21 -9.95 3.65
CA SER A 131 30.96 -10.02 4.92
C SER A 131 31.18 -11.45 5.43
N GLN A 132 30.30 -12.40 5.06
CA GLN A 132 30.51 -13.81 5.38
C GLN A 132 31.64 -14.45 4.54
N LYS A 133 31.90 -13.94 3.34
CA LYS A 133 32.95 -14.47 2.45
C LYS A 133 34.35 -14.11 2.93
N ASP A 134 34.53 -12.91 3.50
CA ASP A 134 35.81 -12.44 4.05
C ASP A 134 36.17 -13.07 5.40
N THR A 135 35.25 -13.83 6.01
CA THR A 135 35.46 -14.52 7.31
C THR A 135 35.90 -15.99 7.13
N ARG A 136 36.06 -16.45 5.88
CA ARG A 136 36.61 -17.78 5.53
C ARG A 136 38.05 -17.67 5.08
#